data_AF-A0A2R7UDH2-F1
#
_entry.id   AF-A0A2R7UDH2-F1
#
_cell.length_a   1.000
_cell.length_b   1.000
_cell.length_c   1.000
_cell.angle_alpha   90.00
_cell.angle_beta   90.00
_cell.angle_gamma   90.00
#
_symmetry.space_group_name_H-M   'P 1'
#
loop_
_entity.id
_entity.type
_entity.pdbx_description
1 polymer ?
#
loop_
_entity_poly.entity_id
_entity_poly.type
_entity_poly.pdbx_seq_one_letter_code
_entity_poly.pdbx_strand_id
1 'polypeptide(L)'
;MHLPTDERLLKALADAIVVHPRATLKELAEAAGVSKATLHRFCGTRDNLVNMLERYGDQILSQVIGNADLHGGDPTAALHRLIVEHLKHREMMIFLLFQYRPDSFDDSEANRPWRAYADALDAFFLRGQKAGAFRIDISAAIFTEMFLSMVYG
;
A
#
# COMPACT_ATOMS: atom_id res chain seq x y z
N MET A 1 -18.68 -9.54 -4.22
CA MET A 1 -18.04 -10.88 -4.10
C MET A 1 -16.80 -10.85 -4.99
N HIS A 2 -15.65 -10.48 -4.43
CA HIS A 2 -14.39 -10.34 -5.19
C HIS A 2 -13.74 -11.73 -5.27
N LEU A 3 -13.50 -12.25 -6.47
CA LEU A 3 -12.94 -13.59 -6.64
C LEU A 3 -11.45 -13.57 -6.23
N PRO A 4 -10.92 -14.60 -5.54
CA PRO A 4 -9.49 -14.70 -5.17
C PRO A 4 -8.53 -14.55 -6.37
N THR A 5 -9.02 -14.91 -7.56
CA THR A 5 -8.31 -14.77 -8.84
C THR A 5 -8.06 -13.31 -9.23
N ASP A 6 -8.98 -12.41 -8.88
CA ASP A 6 -8.89 -10.99 -9.23
C ASP A 6 -7.81 -10.30 -8.38
N GLU A 7 -7.73 -10.62 -7.07
CA GLU A 7 -6.69 -10.09 -6.18
C GLU A 7 -5.29 -10.52 -6.63
N ARG A 8 -5.08 -11.80 -6.96
CA ARG A 8 -3.77 -12.28 -7.44
C ARG A 8 -3.37 -11.57 -8.74
N LEU A 9 -4.33 -11.34 -9.63
CA LEU A 9 -4.10 -10.61 -10.87
C LEU A 9 -3.74 -9.14 -10.60
N LEU A 10 -4.44 -8.46 -9.69
CA LEU A 10 -4.14 -7.08 -9.30
C LEU A 10 -2.73 -6.95 -8.71
N LYS A 11 -2.32 -7.85 -7.81
CA LYS A 11 -0.94 -7.88 -7.26
C LYS A 11 0.11 -8.06 -8.35
N ALA A 12 -0.10 -9.00 -9.28
CA ALA A 12 0.82 -9.21 -10.39
C ALA A 12 0.92 -8.01 -11.33
N LEU A 13 -0.20 -7.32 -11.59
CA LEU A 13 -0.23 -6.11 -12.42
C LEU A 13 0.41 -4.90 -11.71
N ALA A 14 0.23 -4.77 -10.39
CA ALA A 14 0.90 -3.77 -9.58
C ALA A 14 2.42 -3.92 -9.66
N ASP A 15 2.93 -5.14 -9.44
CA ASP A 15 4.35 -5.45 -9.58
C ASP A 15 4.85 -5.15 -11.01
N ALA A 16 4.14 -5.61 -12.04
CA ALA A 16 4.51 -5.36 -13.43
C ALA A 16 4.60 -3.86 -13.79
N ILE A 17 3.71 -3.02 -13.24
CA ILE A 17 3.78 -1.56 -13.45
C ILE A 17 5.00 -0.96 -12.77
N VAL A 18 5.34 -1.40 -11.55
CA VAL A 18 6.52 -0.91 -10.83
C VAL A 18 7.80 -1.30 -11.56
N VAL A 19 7.90 -2.56 -11.98
CA VAL A 19 9.08 -3.10 -12.68
C VAL A 19 9.21 -2.51 -14.08
N HIS A 20 8.09 -2.29 -14.78
CA HIS A 20 8.06 -1.75 -16.14
C HIS A 20 7.08 -0.56 -16.27
N PRO A 21 7.44 0.64 -15.78
CA PRO A 21 6.53 1.79 -15.74
C PRO A 21 5.99 2.22 -17.10
N ARG A 22 6.77 1.98 -18.17
CA ARG A 22 6.41 2.36 -19.55
C ARG A 22 5.83 1.20 -20.36
N ALA A 23 5.59 0.04 -19.74
CA ALA A 23 5.01 -1.11 -20.42
C ALA A 23 3.61 -0.79 -20.96
N THR A 24 3.38 -1.26 -22.18
CA THR A 24 2.07 -1.30 -22.83
C THR A 24 1.16 -2.29 -22.11
N LEU A 25 -0.15 -2.15 -22.33
CA LEU A 25 -1.13 -3.10 -21.78
C LEU A 25 -0.87 -4.55 -22.23
N LYS A 26 -0.25 -4.75 -23.40
CA LYS A 26 0.14 -6.08 -23.87
C LYS A 26 1.28 -6.66 -23.00
N GLU A 27 2.34 -5.89 -22.78
CA GLU A 27 3.49 -6.31 -21.96
C GLU A 27 3.09 -6.55 -20.50
N LEU A 28 2.18 -5.72 -19.95
CA LEU A 28 1.62 -5.93 -18.62
C LEU A 28 0.82 -7.24 -18.52
N ALA A 29 0.05 -7.59 -19.57
CA ALA A 29 -0.68 -8.85 -19.61
C ALA A 29 0.28 -10.05 -19.60
N GLU A 30 1.34 -9.98 -20.42
CA GLU A 30 2.39 -11.01 -20.49
C GLU A 30 3.09 -11.18 -19.13
N ALA A 31 3.48 -10.08 -18.49
CA ALA A 31 4.12 -10.09 -17.16
C ALA A 31 3.18 -10.67 -16.08
N ALA A 32 1.88 -10.37 -16.13
CA ALA A 32 0.89 -10.89 -15.18
C ALA A 32 0.39 -12.31 -15.52
N GLY A 33 0.91 -12.95 -16.58
CA GLY A 33 0.55 -14.32 -16.97
C GLY A 33 -0.87 -14.46 -17.53
N VAL A 34 -1.43 -13.41 -18.13
CA VAL A 34 -2.76 -13.42 -18.74
C VAL A 34 -2.72 -13.00 -20.22
N SER A 35 -3.74 -13.36 -20.98
CA SER A 35 -3.83 -12.91 -22.38
C SER A 35 -4.13 -11.41 -22.47
N LYS A 36 -3.65 -10.74 -23.53
CA LYS A 36 -4.01 -9.35 -23.85
C LYS A 36 -5.52 -9.15 -23.89
N ALA A 37 -6.27 -10.10 -24.46
CA ALA A 37 -7.72 -10.03 -24.54
C ALA A 37 -8.39 -10.11 -23.16
N THR A 38 -7.85 -10.94 -22.26
CA THR A 38 -8.30 -11.04 -20.87
C THR A 38 -8.08 -9.71 -20.14
N LEU A 39 -6.87 -9.16 -20.20
CA LEU A 39 -6.58 -7.90 -19.52
C LEU A 39 -7.37 -6.72 -20.11
N HIS A 40 -7.52 -6.67 -21.43
CA HIS A 40 -8.33 -5.63 -22.08
C HIS A 40 -9.82 -5.72 -21.68
N ARG A 41 -10.38 -6.93 -21.49
CA ARG A 41 -11.75 -7.06 -20.94
C ARG A 41 -11.83 -6.64 -19.47
N PHE A 42 -10.76 -6.83 -18.71
CA PHE A 42 -10.71 -6.52 -17.29
C PHE A 42 -10.64 -5.01 -17.03
N CYS A 43 -9.80 -4.27 -17.74
CA CYS A 43 -9.60 -2.83 -17.49
C CYS A 43 -9.82 -1.92 -18.72
N GLY A 44 -9.78 -2.45 -19.94
CA GLY A 44 -9.87 -1.67 -21.18
C GLY A 44 -8.55 -0.94 -21.51
N THR A 45 -8.17 0.02 -20.68
CA THR A 45 -6.99 0.87 -20.88
C THR A 45 -5.98 0.72 -19.74
N ARG A 46 -4.76 1.21 -19.96
CA ARG A 46 -3.73 1.27 -18.91
C ARG A 46 -4.13 2.24 -17.79
N ASP A 47 -4.72 3.38 -18.13
CA ASP A 47 -5.14 4.36 -17.12
C ASP A 47 -6.28 3.81 -16.24
N ASN A 48 -7.22 3.08 -16.84
CA ASN A 48 -8.25 2.38 -16.07
C ASN A 48 -7.67 1.30 -15.15
N LEU A 49 -6.61 0.62 -15.58
CA LEU A 49 -5.88 -0.33 -14.74
C LEU A 49 -5.24 0.37 -13.55
N VAL A 50 -4.52 1.48 -13.77
CA VAL A 50 -3.91 2.28 -12.69
C VAL A 50 -4.98 2.73 -11.69
N ASN A 51 -6.08 3.31 -12.17
CA ASN A 51 -7.20 3.73 -11.31
C ASN A 51 -7.83 2.56 -10.53
N MET A 52 -7.85 1.35 -11.10
CA MET A 52 -8.35 0.15 -10.42
C MET A 52 -7.40 -0.31 -9.32
N LEU A 53 -6.09 -0.26 -9.58
CA LEU A 53 -5.05 -0.60 -8.60
C LEU A 53 -4.99 0.41 -7.47
N GLU A 54 -5.16 1.70 -7.74
CA GLU A 54 -5.25 2.75 -6.70
C GLU A 54 -6.44 2.51 -5.78
N ARG A 55 -7.65 2.32 -6.34
CA ARG A 55 -8.86 2.00 -5.53
C ARG A 55 -8.70 0.74 -4.71
N TYR A 56 -8.04 -0.28 -5.25
CA TYR A 56 -7.74 -1.50 -4.51
C TYR A 56 -6.71 -1.23 -3.41
N GLY A 57 -5.69 -0.42 -3.70
CA GLY A 57 -4.69 0.01 -2.74
C GLY A 57 -5.28 0.78 -1.55
N ASP A 58 -6.27 1.64 -1.76
CA ASP A 58 -6.98 2.33 -0.66
C ASP A 58 -7.63 1.35 0.32
N GLN A 59 -8.20 0.26 -0.21
CA GLN A 59 -8.76 -0.82 0.60
C GLN A 59 -7.65 -1.56 1.37
N ILE A 60 -6.49 -1.78 0.74
CA ILE A 60 -5.33 -2.38 1.38
C ILE A 60 -4.80 -1.52 2.53
N LEU A 61 -4.64 -0.21 2.34
CA LEU A 61 -4.20 0.70 3.41
C LEU A 61 -5.10 0.61 4.64
N SER A 62 -6.42 0.62 4.40
CA SER A 62 -7.43 0.46 5.46
C SER A 62 -7.35 -0.91 6.14
N GLN A 63 -7.15 -1.97 5.36
CA GLN A 63 -7.06 -3.34 5.84
C GLN A 63 -5.79 -3.56 6.69
N VAL A 64 -4.65 -3.01 6.28
CA VAL A 64 -3.39 -3.08 7.00
C VAL A 64 -3.52 -2.48 8.40
N ILE A 65 -4.14 -1.29 8.52
CA ILE A 65 -4.39 -0.65 9.82
C ILE A 65 -5.36 -1.50 10.67
N GLY A 66 -6.46 -1.93 10.08
CA GLY A 66 -7.50 -2.68 10.79
C GLY A 66 -7.00 -4.02 11.32
N ASN A 67 -6.29 -4.79 10.50
CA ASN A 67 -5.78 -6.11 10.86
C ASN A 67 -4.60 -6.05 11.84
N ALA A 68 -3.82 -4.96 11.80
CA ALA A 68 -2.73 -4.77 12.75
C ALA A 68 -3.23 -4.43 14.17
N ASP A 69 -4.49 -4.00 14.32
CA ASP A 69 -5.06 -3.52 15.59
C ASP A 69 -4.14 -2.49 16.27
N LEU A 70 -3.88 -1.40 15.55
CA LEU A 70 -2.93 -0.36 15.98
C LEU A 70 -3.39 0.38 17.26
N HIS A 71 -4.70 0.40 17.52
CA HIS A 71 -5.27 1.08 18.68
C HIS A 71 -5.30 0.20 19.94
N GLY A 72 -5.28 -1.14 19.78
CA GLY A 72 -5.38 -2.11 20.86
C GLY A 72 -4.07 -2.82 21.22
N GLY A 73 -4.15 -3.65 22.26
CA GLY A 73 -3.11 -4.63 22.63
C GLY A 73 -1.72 -4.08 22.98
N ASP A 74 -0.73 -4.96 22.98
CA ASP A 74 0.67 -4.60 23.16
C ASP A 74 1.24 -3.92 21.88
N PRO A 75 1.91 -2.75 21.98
CA PRO A 75 2.47 -2.04 20.82
C PRO A 75 3.49 -2.86 20.02
N THR A 76 4.31 -3.70 20.66
CA THR A 76 5.31 -4.52 19.97
C THR A 76 4.63 -5.63 19.16
N ALA A 77 3.61 -6.27 19.73
CA ALA A 77 2.79 -7.25 19.02
C ALA A 77 2.02 -6.61 17.85
N ALA A 78 1.51 -5.39 18.01
CA ALA A 78 0.86 -4.64 16.94
C ALA A 78 1.84 -4.28 15.82
N LEU A 79 3.08 -3.87 16.14
CA LEU A 79 4.14 -3.64 15.14
C LEU A 79 4.46 -4.91 14.36
N HIS A 80 4.53 -6.07 15.03
CA HIS A 80 4.75 -7.34 14.33
C HIS A 80 3.60 -7.68 13.37
N ARG A 81 2.33 -7.49 13.80
CA ARG A 81 1.18 -7.67 12.90
C ARG A 81 1.20 -6.69 11.74
N LEU A 82 1.57 -5.44 11.99
CA LEU A 82 1.70 -4.41 10.97
C LEU A 82 2.72 -4.82 9.89
N ILE A 83 3.90 -5.31 10.29
CA ILE A 83 4.92 -5.84 9.37
C ILE A 83 4.36 -7.02 8.56
N VAL A 84 3.68 -7.97 9.21
CA VAL A 84 3.09 -9.14 8.52
C VAL A 84 2.05 -8.70 7.48
N GLU A 85 1.16 -7.76 7.83
CA GLU A 85 0.15 -7.25 6.91
C GLU A 85 0.77 -6.47 5.75
N HIS A 86 1.87 -5.75 5.97
CA HIS A 86 2.62 -5.12 4.87
C HIS A 86 3.18 -6.16 3.90
N LEU A 87 3.82 -7.21 4.43
CA LEU A 87 4.44 -8.25 3.62
C LEU A 87 3.41 -9.04 2.81
N LYS A 88 2.21 -9.24 3.35
CA LYS A 88 1.07 -9.89 2.66
C LYS A 88 0.56 -9.11 1.45
N HIS A 89 0.77 -7.79 1.45
CA HIS A 89 0.32 -6.86 0.40
C HIS A 89 1.49 -6.11 -0.27
N ARG A 90 2.69 -6.69 -0.24
CA ARG A 90 3.94 -6.03 -0.62
C ARG A 90 3.89 -5.37 -2.01
N GLU A 91 3.39 -6.09 -3.02
CA GLU A 91 3.33 -5.58 -4.41
C GLU A 91 2.45 -4.34 -4.51
N MET A 92 1.30 -4.36 -3.82
CA MET A 92 0.39 -3.22 -3.79
C MET A 92 0.98 -2.04 -3.04
N MET A 93 1.63 -2.28 -1.91
CA MET A 93 2.22 -1.20 -1.13
C MET A 93 3.38 -0.51 -1.87
N ILE A 94 4.23 -1.29 -2.56
CA ILE A 94 5.29 -0.73 -3.41
C ILE A 94 4.68 0.05 -4.58
N PHE A 95 3.62 -0.49 -5.22
CA PHE A 95 2.92 0.24 -6.27
C PHE A 95 2.34 1.57 -5.79
N LEU A 96 1.71 1.60 -4.60
CA LEU A 96 1.16 2.82 -4.03
C LEU A 96 2.24 3.86 -3.73
N LEU A 97 3.40 3.43 -3.23
CA LEU A 97 4.55 4.33 -3.04
C LEU A 97 5.14 4.82 -4.36
N PHE A 98 5.17 3.96 -5.37
CA PHE A 98 5.60 4.35 -6.71
C PHE A 98 4.66 5.40 -7.34
N GLN A 99 3.36 5.35 -7.05
CA GLN A 99 2.40 6.37 -7.50
C GLN A 99 2.40 7.64 -6.64
N TYR A 100 2.88 7.57 -5.39
CA TYR A 100 2.82 8.68 -4.43
C TYR A 100 3.52 9.94 -4.95
N ARG A 101 2.82 11.08 -4.85
CA ARG A 101 3.31 12.41 -5.29
C ARG A 101 3.32 13.37 -4.09
N PRO A 102 4.46 13.53 -3.39
CA PRO A 102 4.53 14.40 -2.22
C PRO A 102 4.35 15.88 -2.57
N ASP A 103 4.84 16.32 -3.74
CA ASP A 103 4.88 17.73 -4.14
C ASP A 103 3.72 18.15 -5.05
N SER A 104 2.67 17.34 -5.20
CA SER A 104 1.46 17.84 -5.83
C SER A 104 0.89 18.90 -4.89
N PHE A 105 0.86 20.17 -5.32
CA PHE A 105 0.14 21.29 -4.67
C PHE A 105 -1.37 21.05 -4.49
N ASP A 106 -1.81 19.83 -4.75
CA ASP A 106 -3.16 19.35 -4.69
C ASP A 106 -3.30 18.62 -3.34
N ASP A 107 -4.08 19.21 -2.42
CA ASP A 107 -4.81 18.46 -1.40
C ASP A 107 -5.87 17.57 -2.12
N SER A 108 -5.40 16.81 -3.11
CA SER A 108 -6.24 15.99 -3.95
C SER A 108 -6.86 14.91 -3.09
N GLU A 109 -8.10 14.63 -3.44
CA GLU A 109 -8.79 13.41 -3.09
C GLU A 109 -7.91 12.15 -3.19
N ALA A 110 -6.99 12.12 -4.17
CA ALA A 110 -6.06 11.01 -4.40
C ALA A 110 -5.04 10.79 -3.28
N ASN A 111 -4.63 11.83 -2.54
CA ASN A 111 -3.66 11.71 -1.46
C ASN A 111 -4.30 11.44 -0.08
N ARG A 112 -5.62 11.56 0.05
CA ARG A 112 -6.33 11.37 1.34
C ARG A 112 -6.11 10.00 1.98
N PRO A 113 -6.16 8.87 1.24
CA PRO A 113 -5.93 7.54 1.81
C PRO A 113 -4.52 7.39 2.39
N TRP A 114 -3.51 7.89 1.68
CA TRP A 114 -2.12 7.90 2.14
C TRP A 114 -1.91 8.75 3.39
N ARG A 115 -2.52 9.94 3.44
CA ARG A 115 -2.43 10.82 4.62
C ARG A 115 -3.09 10.17 5.84
N ALA A 116 -4.31 9.66 5.69
CA ALA A 116 -5.01 8.93 6.76
C ALA A 116 -4.19 7.73 7.25
N TYR A 117 -3.50 7.06 6.33
CA TYR A 117 -2.63 5.95 6.66
C TYR A 117 -1.38 6.37 7.46
N ALA A 118 -0.68 7.42 7.03
CA ALA A 118 0.46 7.98 7.76
C ALA A 118 0.04 8.49 9.15
N ASP A 119 -1.09 9.19 9.26
CA ASP A 119 -1.64 9.68 10.53
C ASP A 119 -1.93 8.52 11.51
N ALA A 120 -2.41 7.38 11.01
CA ALA A 120 -2.65 6.19 11.83
C ALA A 120 -1.35 5.58 12.37
N LEU A 121 -0.29 5.57 11.56
CA LEU A 121 1.04 5.12 11.99
C LEU A 121 1.65 6.08 13.03
N ASP A 122 1.53 7.39 12.80
CA ASP A 122 1.99 8.41 13.77
C ASP A 122 1.28 8.24 15.11
N ALA A 123 -0.04 8.06 15.08
CA ALA A 123 -0.83 7.80 16.29
C ALA A 123 -0.42 6.50 16.99
N PHE A 124 -0.11 5.46 16.21
CA PHE A 124 0.37 4.18 16.73
C PHE A 124 1.72 4.30 17.43
N PHE A 125 2.71 4.91 16.79
CA PHE A 125 4.04 5.10 17.39
C PHE A 125 3.98 6.01 18.60
N LEU A 126 3.19 7.10 18.55
CA LEU A 126 2.97 7.97 19.70
C LEU A 126 2.34 7.23 20.88
N ARG A 127 1.37 6.34 20.61
CA ARG A 127 0.76 5.47 21.63
C ARG A 127 1.81 4.54 22.24
N GLY A 128 2.63 3.88 21.43
CA GLY A 128 3.69 3.00 21.91
C GLY A 128 4.73 3.73 22.75
N GLN A 129 5.06 4.98 22.40
CA GLN A 129 5.91 5.86 23.19
C GLN A 129 5.30 6.21 24.55
N LYS A 130 4.02 6.59 24.58
CA LYS A 130 3.28 6.85 25.84
C LYS A 130 3.20 5.63 26.74
N ALA A 131 3.17 4.43 26.15
CA ALA A 131 3.18 3.16 26.87
C ALA A 131 4.60 2.71 27.29
N GLY A 132 5.65 3.44 26.92
CA GLY A 132 7.04 3.10 27.21
C GLY A 132 7.62 1.95 26.37
N ALA A 133 6.90 1.50 25.33
CA ALA A 133 7.33 0.41 24.45
C ALA A 133 8.34 0.88 23.38
N PHE A 134 8.24 2.15 22.96
CA PHE A 134 9.15 2.75 21.98
C PHE A 134 9.92 3.92 22.61
N ARG A 135 11.18 4.10 22.19
CA ARG A 135 12.01 5.23 22.62
C ARG A 135 11.40 6.56 22.21
N ILE A 136 11.66 7.61 23.00
CA ILE A 136 11.00 8.91 22.88
C ILE A 136 11.91 10.00 22.29
N ASP A 137 13.19 9.71 22.09
CA ASP A 137 14.17 10.62 21.49
C ASP A 137 14.06 10.69 19.96
N ILE A 138 13.22 9.84 19.36
CA ILE A 138 12.80 9.89 17.96
C ILE A 138 11.32 10.23 17.95
N SER A 139 10.86 11.16 17.12
CA SER A 139 9.43 11.50 17.05
C SER A 139 8.63 10.36 16.41
N ALA A 140 7.34 10.29 16.72
CA ALA A 140 6.43 9.31 16.11
C ALA A 140 6.40 9.41 14.56
N ALA A 141 6.43 10.63 14.02
CA ALA A 141 6.50 10.86 12.58
C ALA A 141 7.78 10.28 11.95
N ILE A 142 8.94 10.45 12.61
CA ILE A 142 10.19 9.86 12.12
C ILE A 142 10.15 8.33 12.23
N PHE A 143 9.49 7.77 13.25
CA PHE A 143 9.25 6.32 13.29
C PHE A 143 8.43 5.83 12.10
N THR A 144 7.37 6.54 11.72
CA THR A 144 6.58 6.25 10.53
C THR A 144 7.44 6.27 9.27
N GLU A 145 8.23 7.32 9.06
CA GLU A 145 9.13 7.44 7.91
C GLU A 145 10.16 6.31 7.85
N MET A 146 10.80 6.01 8.99
CA MET A 146 11.77 4.92 9.10
C MET A 146 11.12 3.57 8.81
N PHE A 147 9.95 3.33 9.37
CA PHE A 147 9.20 2.09 9.17
C PHE A 147 8.87 1.89 7.69
N LEU A 148 8.29 2.90 7.03
CA LEU A 148 7.99 2.82 5.59
C LEU A 148 9.27 2.60 4.77
N SER A 149 10.35 3.33 5.08
CA SER A 149 11.63 3.17 4.39
C SER A 149 12.21 1.76 4.55
N MET A 150 12.09 1.13 5.72
CA MET A 150 12.64 -0.21 5.97
C MET A 150 11.79 -1.34 5.37
N VAL A 151 10.48 -1.17 5.31
CA VAL A 151 9.59 -2.22 4.79
C VAL A 151 9.62 -2.29 3.26
N TYR A 152 9.96 -1.18 2.59
CA TYR A 152 9.96 -1.09 1.13
C TYR A 152 11.33 -0.83 0.49
N GLY A 153 12.33 -0.44 1.27
CA GLY A 153 13.72 -0.21 0.83
C GLY A 153 14.53 -1.47 0.59
#